data_AF-B1FUX5-F1
#
_entry.id   AF-B1FUX5-F1
#
_cell.length_a   1.000
_cell.length_b   1.000
_cell.length_c   1.000
_cell.angle_alpha   90.00
_cell.angle_beta   90.00
_cell.angle_gamma   90.00
#
_symmetry.space_group_name_H-M   'P 1'
#
loop_
_entity.id
_entity.type
_entity.pdbx_description
1 polymer ?
#
loop_
_entity_poly.entity_id
_entity_poly.type
_entity_poly.pdbx_seq_one_letter_code
_entity_poly.pdbx_strand_id
1 'polypeptide(L)'
;MANRIDETWHRLREWTYGSTPSERLAALILDHERFESIDPSHPLGGKDGGQDARCTYAGERWIMAVYFPRGQKDFREIKDKFIADAEKVKANRAAGIVFVTNQELKRNERRELEDYAGDLKVELFHLERIATILDRPAMQAVRRQFLSIGEDPELNIYNLGGAGGNAPGGGGGGGSAIGEARGGDGGAGGNVHNFAGTPATAPGAGGGGAAAFGPGSQGGAGGQGGELVTAILKVTPGMKIPVKIGQGGKADLNGGDGGDGGDTSFGDIVAKGGKGGKAGFSVIVSRKVSEADLKAGLHISTLMLAECCHFRDSLAYCLAAGIEHVTFAKLPERLTFVLFGILSIGNAQLGVEYELTASFESSGGNTLWSQAMKVYSGVPRRIARPIFALLIDCEVGEPGICSVLIHSGDHCLGRLPVEVVVPET
;
A
#
# COMPACT_ATOMS: atom_id res chain seq x y z
N MET A 1 -17.47 -3.61 -11.55
CA MET A 1 -18.91 -3.48 -11.29
C MET A 1 -19.34 -2.10 -11.74
N ALA A 2 -20.43 -1.96 -12.50
CA ALA A 2 -20.94 -0.64 -12.86
C ALA A 2 -21.46 0.08 -11.60
N ASN A 3 -21.03 1.32 -11.37
CA ASN A 3 -21.49 2.13 -10.24
C ASN A 3 -22.99 2.37 -10.37
N ARG A 4 -23.73 2.23 -9.26
CA ARG A 4 -25.16 2.60 -9.22
C ARG A 4 -25.32 4.09 -9.53
N ILE A 5 -26.46 4.47 -10.11
CA ILE A 5 -26.77 5.86 -10.46
C ILE A 5 -26.80 6.77 -9.21
N ASP A 6 -27.13 6.20 -8.04
CA ASP A 6 -27.25 6.87 -6.75
C ASP A 6 -26.04 6.63 -5.81
N GLU A 7 -24.91 6.14 -6.33
CA GLU A 7 -23.76 5.73 -5.51
C GLU A 7 -23.17 6.90 -4.69
N THR A 8 -23.10 8.11 -5.26
CA THR A 8 -22.59 9.31 -4.58
C THR A 8 -23.43 9.62 -3.34
N TRP A 9 -24.74 9.58 -3.53
CA TRP A 9 -25.71 9.83 -2.48
C TRP A 9 -25.55 8.81 -1.35
N HIS A 10 -25.44 7.51 -1.68
CA HIS A 10 -25.32 6.44 -0.69
C HIS A 10 -24.02 6.55 0.13
N ARG A 11 -22.89 6.86 -0.50
CA ARG A 11 -21.60 6.98 0.20
C ARG A 11 -21.51 8.22 1.09
N LEU A 12 -22.14 9.32 0.68
CA LEU A 12 -22.26 10.49 1.55
C LEU A 12 -23.14 10.19 2.75
N ARG A 13 -24.24 9.46 2.54
CA ARG A 13 -25.19 9.09 3.59
C ARG A 13 -24.58 8.20 4.67
N GLU A 14 -23.86 7.16 4.24
CA GLU A 14 -23.21 6.20 5.12
C GLU A 14 -21.76 6.61 5.43
N TRP A 15 -21.56 7.87 5.83
CA TRP A 15 -20.22 8.41 6.08
C TRP A 15 -19.48 7.68 7.21
N THR A 16 -18.29 7.12 6.89
CA THR A 16 -17.45 6.37 7.84
C THR A 16 -16.06 6.97 8.05
N TYR A 17 -15.68 8.01 7.31
CA TYR A 17 -14.32 8.54 7.28
C TYR A 17 -13.98 9.55 8.40
N GLY A 18 -14.93 9.85 9.30
CA GLY A 18 -14.72 10.78 10.43
C GLY A 18 -14.80 12.26 10.05
N SER A 19 -14.53 13.16 11.01
CA SER A 19 -14.73 14.61 10.85
C SER A 19 -13.72 15.28 9.93
N THR A 20 -12.41 15.00 10.08
CA THR A 20 -11.37 15.67 9.29
C THR A 20 -11.53 15.49 7.78
N PRO A 21 -11.84 14.30 7.23
CA PRO A 21 -12.10 14.17 5.81
C PRO A 21 -13.39 14.88 5.37
N SER A 22 -14.41 14.98 6.24
CA SER A 22 -15.64 15.71 5.90
C SER A 22 -15.42 17.21 5.83
N GLU A 23 -14.57 17.78 6.69
CA GLU A 23 -14.20 19.20 6.65
C GLU A 23 -13.43 19.56 5.38
N ARG A 24 -12.50 18.68 4.95
CA ARG A 24 -11.76 18.86 3.71
C ARG A 24 -12.66 18.72 2.48
N LEU A 25 -13.57 17.76 2.48
CA LEU A 25 -14.56 17.61 1.42
C LEU A 25 -15.45 18.84 1.31
N ALA A 26 -15.93 19.35 2.45
CA ALA A 26 -16.73 20.57 2.52
C ALA A 26 -15.97 21.78 1.95
N ALA A 27 -14.72 21.98 2.35
CA ALA A 27 -13.89 23.07 1.83
C ALA A 27 -13.75 23.03 0.29
N LEU A 28 -13.51 21.84 -0.29
CA LEU A 28 -13.42 21.69 -1.75
C LEU A 28 -14.74 21.94 -2.47
N ILE A 29 -15.87 21.57 -1.85
CA ILE A 29 -17.21 21.90 -2.38
C ILE A 29 -17.41 23.42 -2.38
N LEU A 30 -17.03 24.10 -1.31
CA LEU A 30 -17.16 25.56 -1.21
C LEU A 30 -16.27 26.29 -2.22
N ASP A 31 -15.01 25.85 -2.38
CA ASP A 31 -14.09 26.40 -3.39
C ASP A 31 -14.68 26.29 -4.80
N HIS A 32 -15.25 25.12 -5.12
CA HIS A 32 -15.93 24.89 -6.40
C HIS A 32 -17.16 25.79 -6.60
N GLU A 33 -17.83 26.15 -5.51
CA GLU A 33 -19.01 27.01 -5.50
C GLU A 33 -18.65 28.50 -5.30
N ARG A 34 -17.38 28.87 -5.56
CA ARG A 34 -16.85 30.25 -5.58
C ARG A 34 -16.72 30.92 -4.22
N PHE A 35 -16.62 30.14 -3.15
CA PHE A 35 -16.10 30.65 -1.89
C PHE A 35 -14.59 30.77 -1.98
N GLU A 36 -14.05 31.89 -1.51
CA GLU A 36 -12.64 32.24 -1.61
C GLU A 36 -11.99 32.24 -0.22
N SER A 37 -10.66 32.22 -0.18
CA SER A 37 -9.87 32.35 1.05
C SER A 37 -10.33 31.38 2.17
N ILE A 38 -10.59 30.14 1.80
CA ILE A 38 -11.01 29.09 2.74
C ILE A 38 -9.82 28.73 3.62
N ASP A 39 -9.92 29.07 4.90
CA ASP A 39 -8.91 28.87 5.93
C ASP A 39 -9.45 27.88 6.98
N PRO A 40 -9.10 26.58 6.89
CA PRO A 40 -9.52 25.57 7.84
C PRO A 40 -8.95 25.84 9.24
N SER A 41 -9.80 25.78 10.25
CA SER A 41 -9.40 26.13 11.61
C SER A 41 -8.37 25.15 12.21
N HIS A 42 -8.28 23.91 11.73
CA HIS A 42 -7.32 22.91 12.23
C HIS A 42 -6.79 21.96 11.15
N PRO A 43 -5.46 21.97 10.87
CA PRO A 43 -4.84 20.96 10.02
C PRO A 43 -4.70 19.58 10.70
N LEU A 44 -4.58 19.51 12.04
CA LEU A 44 -4.10 18.32 12.79
C LEU A 44 -4.61 18.18 14.26
N GLY A 45 -5.84 18.59 14.60
CA GLY A 45 -6.52 18.16 15.85
C GLY A 45 -6.14 18.87 17.16
N GLY A 46 -6.44 20.16 17.28
CA GLY A 46 -6.36 20.94 18.52
C GLY A 46 -7.75 21.33 19.06
N LYS A 47 -7.82 21.89 20.28
CA LYS A 47 -9.08 22.24 20.97
C LYS A 47 -9.92 23.22 20.15
N ASP A 48 -11.18 22.86 19.93
CA ASP A 48 -12.16 23.60 19.13
C ASP A 48 -12.37 25.04 19.63
N GLY A 49 -11.94 26.00 18.82
CA GLY A 49 -12.44 27.38 18.87
C GLY A 49 -13.87 27.52 18.34
N GLY A 50 -14.52 26.39 18.00
CA GLY A 50 -15.92 26.34 17.62
C GLY A 50 -16.24 26.68 16.17
N GLN A 51 -15.27 26.58 15.25
CA GLN A 51 -15.47 26.83 13.81
C GLN A 51 -14.64 25.85 13.00
N ASP A 52 -15.16 25.38 11.87
CA ASP A 52 -14.47 24.38 11.04
C ASP A 52 -13.58 25.06 9.98
N ALA A 53 -14.06 26.13 9.34
CA ALA A 53 -13.23 27.01 8.53
C ALA A 53 -13.79 28.44 8.45
N ARG A 54 -12.95 29.38 8.04
CA ARG A 54 -13.35 30.74 7.65
C ARG A 54 -13.24 30.88 6.14
N CYS A 55 -14.16 31.57 5.51
CA CYS A 55 -14.12 31.80 4.07
C CYS A 55 -14.67 33.19 3.72
N THR A 56 -14.47 33.60 2.49
CA THR A 56 -15.00 34.85 1.94
C THR A 56 -15.93 34.52 0.78
N TYR A 57 -17.09 35.17 0.70
CA TYR A 57 -18.00 35.03 -0.42
C TYR A 57 -18.57 36.39 -0.77
N ALA A 58 -18.44 36.79 -2.04
CA ALA A 58 -18.80 38.12 -2.52
C ALA A 58 -18.21 39.28 -1.69
N GLY A 59 -16.96 39.12 -1.21
CA GLY A 59 -16.24 40.13 -0.42
C GLY A 59 -16.65 40.21 1.06
N GLU A 60 -17.58 39.37 1.52
CA GLU A 60 -18.00 39.29 2.92
C GLU A 60 -17.40 38.08 3.61
N ARG A 61 -17.25 38.15 4.95
CA ARG A 61 -16.72 37.05 5.75
C ARG A 61 -17.81 36.04 6.12
N TRP A 62 -17.54 34.78 5.85
CA TRP A 62 -18.40 33.64 6.16
C TRP A 62 -17.66 32.63 7.04
N ILE A 63 -18.44 31.84 7.79
CA ILE A 63 -17.92 30.74 8.60
C ILE A 63 -18.54 29.44 8.13
N MET A 64 -17.68 28.46 7.84
CA MET A 64 -18.07 27.10 7.49
C MET A 64 -18.29 26.28 8.76
N ALA A 65 -19.41 25.57 8.79
CA ALA A 65 -19.75 24.57 9.79
C ALA A 65 -20.13 23.25 9.10
N VAL A 66 -19.54 22.15 9.54
CA VAL A 66 -19.60 20.83 8.89
C VAL A 66 -20.25 19.83 9.82
N TYR A 67 -21.23 19.09 9.30
CA TYR A 67 -21.94 18.07 10.05
C TYR A 67 -22.20 16.81 9.23
N PHE A 68 -21.32 15.82 9.37
CA PHE A 68 -21.35 14.57 8.60
C PHE A 68 -21.46 13.34 9.52
N PRO A 69 -22.59 13.16 10.23
CA PRO A 69 -22.79 11.95 11.01
C PRO A 69 -23.06 10.74 10.10
N ARG A 70 -22.87 9.53 10.63
CA ARG A 70 -23.23 8.30 9.93
C ARG A 70 -24.76 8.12 9.92
N GLY A 71 -25.34 7.89 8.74
CA GLY A 71 -26.77 7.66 8.53
C GLY A 71 -27.62 8.93 8.65
N GLN A 72 -28.96 8.80 8.53
CA GLN A 72 -29.90 9.89 8.81
C GLN A 72 -30.02 10.14 10.30
N LYS A 73 -30.00 11.41 10.67
CA LYS A 73 -30.33 11.90 12.01
C LYS A 73 -31.71 12.54 12.03
N ASP A 74 -32.28 12.61 13.22
CA ASP A 74 -33.52 13.33 13.43
C ASP A 74 -33.30 14.83 13.14
N PHE A 75 -34.29 15.49 12.54
CA PHE A 75 -34.17 16.91 12.22
C PHE A 75 -33.88 17.76 13.45
N ARG A 76 -34.39 17.39 14.63
CA ARG A 76 -34.10 18.07 15.89
C ARG A 76 -32.60 18.10 16.19
N GLU A 77 -31.91 16.98 15.97
CA GLU A 77 -30.46 16.87 16.19
C GLU A 77 -29.68 17.75 15.20
N ILE A 78 -30.10 17.76 13.93
CA ILE A 78 -29.49 18.61 12.89
C ILE A 78 -29.71 20.10 13.22
N LYS A 79 -30.92 20.46 13.65
CA LYS A 79 -31.29 21.80 14.05
C LYS A 79 -30.49 22.27 15.27
N ASP A 80 -30.39 21.45 16.31
CA ASP A 80 -29.63 21.78 17.51
C ASP A 80 -28.14 22.03 17.18
N LYS A 81 -27.56 21.23 16.27
CA LYS A 81 -26.20 21.44 15.76
C LYS A 81 -26.06 22.75 14.98
N PHE A 82 -26.98 23.02 14.05
CA PHE A 82 -26.99 24.26 13.28
C PHE A 82 -27.09 25.49 14.19
N ILE A 83 -28.01 25.48 15.16
CA ILE A 83 -28.20 26.56 16.14
C ILE A 83 -26.90 26.81 16.90
N ALA A 84 -26.28 25.75 17.42
CA ALA A 84 -25.05 25.86 18.18
C ALA A 84 -23.90 26.47 17.36
N ASP A 85 -23.83 26.18 16.06
CA ASP A 85 -22.82 26.76 15.18
C ASP A 85 -23.17 28.19 14.74
N ALA A 86 -24.44 28.48 14.46
CA ALA A 86 -24.91 29.83 14.11
C ALA A 86 -24.63 30.85 15.24
N GLU A 87 -24.82 30.48 16.51
CA GLU A 87 -24.49 31.35 17.64
C GLU A 87 -22.98 31.65 17.72
N LYS A 88 -22.12 30.69 17.35
CA LYS A 88 -20.67 30.92 17.26
C LYS A 88 -20.32 31.84 16.09
N VAL A 89 -21.06 31.77 14.97
CA VAL A 89 -20.91 32.69 13.84
C VAL A 89 -21.25 34.13 14.25
N LYS A 90 -22.37 34.33 14.95
CA LYS A 90 -22.76 35.63 15.52
C LYS A 90 -21.67 36.19 16.45
N ALA A 91 -21.14 35.35 17.33
CA ALA A 91 -20.06 35.74 18.26
C ALA A 91 -18.78 36.21 17.53
N ASN A 92 -18.53 35.69 16.33
CA ASN A 92 -17.36 36.04 15.52
C ASN A 92 -17.61 37.18 14.52
N ARG A 93 -18.79 37.80 14.54
CA ARG A 93 -19.18 38.94 13.69
C ARG A 93 -19.00 38.67 12.19
N ALA A 94 -19.25 37.45 11.75
CA ALA A 94 -19.29 37.13 10.32
C ALA A 94 -20.64 37.51 9.71
N ALA A 95 -20.66 37.73 8.39
CA ALA A 95 -21.85 38.09 7.64
C ALA A 95 -22.80 36.90 7.40
N GLY A 96 -22.27 35.68 7.38
CA GLY A 96 -23.07 34.49 7.15
C GLY A 96 -22.42 33.17 7.60
N ILE A 97 -23.25 32.15 7.68
CA ILE A 97 -22.90 30.77 7.95
C ILE A 97 -23.07 29.91 6.69
N VAL A 98 -22.07 29.09 6.40
CA VAL A 98 -22.17 28.04 5.39
C VAL A 98 -22.26 26.71 6.12
N PHE A 99 -23.43 26.09 6.09
CA PHE A 99 -23.67 24.83 6.78
C PHE A 99 -23.65 23.66 5.78
N VAL A 100 -22.63 22.81 5.90
CA VAL A 100 -22.39 21.69 4.99
C VAL A 100 -22.70 20.38 5.73
N THR A 101 -23.68 19.62 5.24
CA THR A 101 -24.15 18.41 5.89
C THR A 101 -24.51 17.30 4.92
N ASN A 102 -24.16 16.05 5.26
CA ASN A 102 -24.56 14.86 4.52
C ASN A 102 -25.99 14.39 4.87
N GLN A 103 -26.78 15.24 5.54
CA GLN A 103 -28.14 14.94 5.94
C GLN A 103 -29.15 15.38 4.88
N GLU A 104 -30.23 14.61 4.77
CA GLU A 104 -31.38 15.01 3.96
C GLU A 104 -32.16 16.07 4.72
N LEU A 105 -32.48 17.17 4.03
CA LEU A 105 -33.32 18.24 4.57
C LEU A 105 -34.48 18.50 3.63
N LYS A 106 -35.69 18.47 4.17
CA LYS A 106 -36.92 18.85 3.47
C LYS A 106 -36.96 20.36 3.28
N ARG A 107 -37.81 20.82 2.35
CA ARG A 107 -37.93 22.25 2.03
C ARG A 107 -38.38 23.10 3.22
N ASN A 108 -39.29 22.58 4.06
CA ASN A 108 -39.74 23.26 5.28
C ASN A 108 -38.64 23.31 6.35
N GLU A 109 -37.89 22.22 6.53
CA GLU A 109 -36.76 22.12 7.46
C GLU A 109 -35.65 23.12 7.09
N ARG A 110 -35.33 23.28 5.80
CA ARG A 110 -34.37 24.28 5.32
C ARG A 110 -34.81 25.71 5.68
N ARG A 111 -36.08 26.04 5.42
CA ARG A 111 -36.64 27.34 5.77
C ARG A 111 -36.59 27.58 7.27
N GLU A 112 -36.87 26.56 8.08
CA GLU A 112 -36.82 26.69 9.54
C GLU A 112 -35.41 26.98 10.07
N LEU A 113 -34.35 26.46 9.42
CA LEU A 113 -32.96 26.80 9.74
C LEU A 113 -32.63 28.23 9.32
N GLU A 114 -33.07 28.66 8.13
CA GLU A 114 -32.90 30.03 7.63
C GLU A 114 -33.62 31.05 8.53
N ASP A 115 -34.87 30.79 8.90
CA ASP A 115 -35.68 31.64 9.78
C ASP A 115 -35.02 31.78 11.18
N TYR A 116 -34.38 30.72 11.68
CA TYR A 116 -33.67 30.78 12.96
C TYR A 116 -32.43 31.67 12.91
N ALA A 117 -31.69 31.66 11.80
CA ALA A 117 -30.45 32.40 11.67
C ALA A 117 -30.67 33.94 11.73
N GLY A 118 -31.89 34.39 11.42
CA GLY A 118 -32.30 35.79 11.51
C GLY A 118 -31.53 36.65 10.50
N ASP A 119 -30.79 37.64 11.01
CA ASP A 119 -30.01 38.56 10.17
C ASP A 119 -28.75 37.93 9.54
N LEU A 120 -28.34 36.74 9.99
CA LEU A 120 -27.23 36.03 9.38
C LEU A 120 -27.64 35.49 8.00
N LYS A 121 -26.77 35.71 7.00
CA LYS A 121 -26.92 35.02 5.72
C LYS A 121 -26.64 33.53 5.92
N VAL A 122 -27.46 32.67 5.33
CA VAL A 122 -27.35 31.21 5.45
C VAL A 122 -27.16 30.61 4.07
N GLU A 123 -26.14 29.79 3.93
CA GLU A 123 -25.94 28.94 2.75
C GLU A 123 -25.96 27.47 3.18
N LEU A 124 -26.94 26.71 2.68
CA LEU A 124 -27.13 25.29 3.03
C LEU A 124 -26.62 24.37 1.91
N PHE A 125 -25.66 23.52 2.27
CA PHE A 125 -25.21 22.39 1.46
C PHE A 125 -25.70 21.09 2.10
N HIS A 126 -26.92 20.68 1.75
CA HIS A 126 -27.53 19.42 2.21
C HIS A 126 -27.16 18.25 1.27
N LEU A 127 -27.46 17.01 1.67
CA LEU A 127 -27.05 15.78 0.98
C LEU A 127 -27.24 15.83 -0.56
N GLU A 128 -28.47 16.13 -1.01
CA GLU A 128 -28.79 16.15 -2.44
C GLU A 128 -27.99 17.20 -3.24
N ARG A 129 -27.76 18.37 -2.64
CA ARG A 129 -26.98 19.44 -3.29
C ARG A 129 -25.51 19.03 -3.37
N ILE A 130 -24.96 18.44 -2.31
CA ILE A 130 -23.58 17.93 -2.30
C ILE A 130 -23.40 16.84 -3.35
N ALA A 131 -24.31 15.86 -3.41
CA ALA A 131 -24.25 14.80 -4.41
C ALA A 131 -24.26 15.37 -5.83
N THR A 132 -25.19 16.30 -6.12
CA THR A 132 -25.27 16.98 -7.43
C THR A 132 -23.98 17.72 -7.78
N ILE A 133 -23.33 18.37 -6.82
CA ILE A 133 -22.06 19.07 -7.05
C ILE A 133 -20.94 18.06 -7.36
N LEU A 134 -20.83 17.00 -6.57
CA LEU A 134 -19.79 15.98 -6.74
C LEU A 134 -19.95 15.19 -8.03
N ASP A 135 -21.16 15.05 -8.55
CA ASP A 135 -21.44 14.38 -9.82
C ASP A 135 -21.10 15.24 -11.05
N ARG A 136 -20.77 16.53 -10.88
CA ARG A 136 -20.31 17.38 -11.99
C ARG A 136 -18.95 16.89 -12.52
N PRO A 137 -18.68 17.00 -13.84
CA PRO A 137 -17.39 16.62 -14.42
C PRO A 137 -16.18 17.24 -13.73
N ALA A 138 -16.26 18.52 -13.35
CA ALA A 138 -15.18 19.24 -12.67
C ALA A 138 -14.87 18.71 -11.26
N MET A 139 -15.81 18.01 -10.61
CA MET A 139 -15.66 17.47 -9.26
C MET A 139 -15.34 15.97 -9.24
N GLN A 140 -15.16 15.34 -10.41
CA GLN A 140 -14.87 13.91 -10.50
C GLN A 140 -13.63 13.49 -9.71
N ALA A 141 -12.57 14.30 -9.70
CA ALA A 141 -11.35 14.00 -8.93
C ALA A 141 -11.61 13.99 -7.42
N VAL A 142 -12.42 14.95 -6.93
CA VAL A 142 -12.82 15.04 -5.52
C VAL A 142 -13.74 13.88 -5.15
N ARG A 143 -14.73 13.58 -6.00
CA ARG A 143 -15.62 12.44 -5.86
C ARG A 143 -14.84 11.11 -5.81
N ARG A 144 -13.79 10.96 -6.63
CA ARG A 144 -12.89 9.79 -6.61
C ARG A 144 -12.07 9.74 -5.32
N GLN A 145 -11.48 10.85 -4.90
CA GLN A 145 -10.62 10.89 -3.70
C GLN A 145 -11.38 10.57 -2.42
N PHE A 146 -12.58 11.13 -2.25
CA PHE A 146 -13.32 11.05 -0.99
C PHE A 146 -14.37 9.94 -0.96
N LEU A 147 -14.90 9.54 -2.12
CA LEU A 147 -15.94 8.51 -2.19
C LEU A 147 -15.48 7.26 -2.95
N SER A 148 -14.30 7.25 -3.58
CA SER A 148 -13.82 6.14 -4.42
C SER A 148 -14.81 5.78 -5.55
N ILE A 149 -15.50 6.79 -6.10
CA ILE A 149 -16.44 6.62 -7.23
C ILE A 149 -15.83 7.25 -8.48
N GLY A 150 -15.89 6.54 -9.61
CA GLY A 150 -15.25 6.95 -10.86
C GLY A 150 -13.82 6.42 -11.02
N GLU A 151 -13.50 5.31 -10.35
CA GLU A 151 -12.45 4.40 -10.80
C GLU A 151 -12.87 3.83 -12.16
N ASP A 152 -12.27 4.37 -13.22
CA ASP A 152 -12.16 3.65 -14.48
C ASP A 152 -10.93 2.74 -14.34
N PRO A 153 -11.09 1.40 -14.36
CA PRO A 153 -9.95 0.50 -14.22
C PRO A 153 -8.88 0.69 -15.32
N GLU A 154 -9.20 1.38 -16.43
CA GLU A 154 -8.31 1.50 -17.60
C GLU A 154 -7.53 2.82 -17.71
N LEU A 155 -7.84 3.88 -16.95
CA LEU A 155 -7.23 5.21 -17.12
C LEU A 155 -6.59 5.78 -15.84
N ASN A 156 -5.63 5.05 -15.29
CA ASN A 156 -4.71 5.57 -14.29
C ASN A 156 -3.33 5.80 -14.93
N ILE A 157 -2.82 7.04 -14.84
CA ILE A 157 -1.36 7.25 -14.82
C ILE A 157 -0.91 6.70 -13.46
N TYR A 158 -0.44 5.47 -13.47
CA TYR A 158 0.06 4.80 -12.28
C TYR A 158 1.43 5.37 -11.92
N ASN A 159 1.60 5.86 -10.68
CA ASN A 159 2.92 6.07 -10.11
C ASN A 159 3.50 4.69 -9.78
N LEU A 160 4.37 4.21 -10.66
CA LEU A 160 4.87 2.83 -10.72
C LEU A 160 6.31 2.72 -10.21
N GLY A 161 6.70 3.55 -9.25
CA GLY A 161 7.89 3.34 -8.44
C GLY A 161 7.50 2.81 -7.08
N GLY A 162 8.22 1.81 -6.56
CA GLY A 162 8.08 1.45 -5.16
C GLY A 162 8.41 2.65 -4.28
N ALA A 163 7.47 3.06 -3.43
CA ALA A 163 7.63 4.19 -2.50
C ALA A 163 8.46 3.83 -1.24
N GLY A 164 9.30 2.80 -1.31
CA GLY A 164 10.29 2.53 -0.25
C GLY A 164 11.20 3.74 -0.09
N GLY A 165 11.58 4.05 1.15
CA GLY A 165 12.36 5.24 1.50
C GLY A 165 11.58 6.29 2.30
N ASN A 166 10.26 6.17 2.45
CA ASN A 166 9.50 7.15 3.25
C ASN A 166 9.83 7.13 4.76
N ALA A 167 10.44 6.05 5.24
CA ALA A 167 10.96 5.95 6.60
C ALA A 167 12.43 6.42 6.65
N PRO A 168 12.84 7.09 7.73
CA PRO A 168 14.24 7.44 7.98
C PRO A 168 15.18 6.22 7.89
N GLY A 169 16.23 6.28 7.07
CA GLY A 169 17.11 5.13 6.81
C GLY A 169 16.45 4.00 5.99
N GLY A 170 15.23 4.19 5.48
CA GLY A 170 14.53 3.20 4.66
C GLY A 170 15.16 3.09 3.27
N GLY A 171 15.35 1.85 2.80
CA GLY A 171 15.74 1.61 1.42
C GLY A 171 14.63 1.99 0.44
N GLY A 172 15.04 2.47 -0.73
CA GLY A 172 14.18 2.85 -1.85
C GLY A 172 13.28 1.69 -2.28
N GLY A 173 12.07 1.94 -2.77
CA GLY A 173 11.26 0.84 -3.31
C GLY A 173 11.74 0.45 -4.70
N GLY A 174 11.65 -0.83 -5.05
CA GLY A 174 11.98 -1.28 -6.39
C GLY A 174 10.98 -0.77 -7.43
N GLY A 175 11.41 -0.63 -8.67
CA GLY A 175 10.55 -0.14 -9.75
C GLY A 175 9.43 -1.12 -10.06
N SER A 176 8.22 -0.63 -10.32
CA SER A 176 7.09 -1.51 -10.61
C SER A 176 7.15 -2.04 -12.05
N ALA A 177 6.31 -3.03 -12.34
CA ALA A 177 6.21 -3.68 -13.63
C ALA A 177 4.77 -3.68 -14.17
N ILE A 178 4.64 -3.56 -15.49
CA ILE A 178 3.36 -3.73 -16.21
C ILE A 178 3.48 -4.88 -17.22
N GLY A 179 2.47 -5.75 -17.28
CA GLY A 179 2.41 -6.91 -18.18
C GLY A 179 3.12 -8.13 -17.61
N GLU A 180 3.82 -8.91 -18.44
CA GLU A 180 4.68 -10.03 -18.02
C GLU A 180 6.07 -9.58 -17.49
N ALA A 181 6.17 -8.31 -17.09
CA ALA A 181 7.38 -7.73 -16.50
C ALA A 181 7.45 -8.03 -14.99
N ARG A 182 8.65 -8.01 -14.42
CA ARG A 182 8.90 -8.22 -12.99
C ARG A 182 9.25 -6.90 -12.31
N GLY A 183 8.65 -6.60 -11.15
CA GLY A 183 9.07 -5.47 -10.33
C GLY A 183 10.51 -5.63 -9.83
N GLY A 184 11.22 -4.51 -9.68
CA GLY A 184 12.53 -4.44 -9.05
C GLY A 184 12.45 -4.75 -7.56
N ASP A 185 13.58 -5.21 -7.00
CA ASP A 185 13.68 -5.42 -5.56
C ASP A 185 13.77 -4.06 -4.83
N GLY A 186 13.22 -3.97 -3.62
CA GLY A 186 13.47 -2.84 -2.73
C GLY A 186 14.96 -2.76 -2.32
N GLY A 187 15.45 -1.53 -2.15
CA GLY A 187 16.76 -1.24 -1.60
C GLY A 187 16.84 -1.63 -0.11
N ALA A 188 18.05 -1.91 0.37
CA ALA A 188 18.28 -2.17 1.79
C ALA A 188 18.15 -0.88 2.62
N GLY A 189 17.76 -1.01 3.89
CA GLY A 189 17.86 0.10 4.85
C GLY A 189 19.31 0.54 5.08
N GLY A 190 19.48 1.76 5.58
CA GLY A 190 20.75 2.29 6.06
C GLY A 190 21.15 1.68 7.40
N ASN A 191 22.45 1.75 7.71
CA ASN A 191 22.98 1.27 8.99
C ASN A 191 22.75 2.31 10.10
N VAL A 192 22.47 1.83 11.31
CA VAL A 192 22.39 2.66 12.51
C VAL A 192 23.63 2.42 13.36
N HIS A 193 24.44 3.46 13.54
CA HIS A 193 25.61 3.44 14.43
C HIS A 193 25.27 4.22 15.70
N ASN A 194 25.00 3.49 16.78
CA ASN A 194 24.63 4.06 18.07
C ASN A 194 25.74 3.86 19.12
N PHE A 195 26.40 4.95 19.52
CA PHE A 195 27.45 4.92 20.56
C PHE A 195 26.94 5.32 21.95
N ALA A 196 25.63 5.59 22.10
CA ALA A 196 25.01 5.94 23.37
C ALA A 196 23.57 5.42 23.39
N GLY A 197 23.31 4.31 24.09
CA GLY A 197 22.08 3.51 24.01
C GLY A 197 20.75 4.23 24.29
N THR A 198 20.23 4.97 23.31
CA THR A 198 18.86 5.46 23.22
C THR A 198 18.24 5.15 21.83
N PRO A 199 16.90 5.00 21.73
CA PRO A 199 16.22 4.73 20.46
C PRO A 199 16.33 5.91 19.49
N ALA A 200 16.53 5.60 18.22
CA ALA A 200 16.79 6.56 17.15
C ALA A 200 15.52 7.12 16.47
N THR A 201 15.54 8.41 16.09
CA THR A 201 14.51 9.10 15.28
C THR A 201 15.14 10.13 14.30
N ALA A 202 15.73 9.74 13.15
CA ALA A 202 16.30 10.72 12.17
C ALA A 202 16.60 10.21 10.72
N PRO A 203 16.58 11.10 9.67
CA PRO A 203 16.32 10.90 8.21
C PRO A 203 17.47 10.35 7.32
N GLY A 204 17.13 9.69 6.19
CA GLY A 204 18.08 9.15 5.20
C GLY A 204 17.46 8.15 4.19
N ALA A 205 16.56 8.57 3.31
CA ALA A 205 15.87 7.67 2.37
C ALA A 205 16.72 7.25 1.16
N GLY A 206 16.59 6.00 0.71
CA GLY A 206 17.11 5.54 -0.58
C GLY A 206 16.16 5.87 -1.75
N GLY A 207 16.70 6.05 -2.98
CA GLY A 207 15.90 6.43 -4.14
C GLY A 207 15.07 5.27 -4.74
N GLY A 208 13.89 5.54 -5.31
CA GLY A 208 13.08 4.50 -5.98
C GLY A 208 13.70 3.98 -7.27
N GLY A 209 13.51 2.70 -7.58
CA GLY A 209 13.98 2.06 -8.81
C GLY A 209 13.12 2.35 -10.04
N ALA A 210 13.70 2.24 -11.23
CA ALA A 210 13.04 2.52 -12.51
C ALA A 210 11.95 1.50 -12.89
N ALA A 211 10.84 1.93 -13.48
CA ALA A 211 9.79 1.02 -13.94
C ALA A 211 10.21 0.17 -15.16
N ALA A 212 9.57 -0.98 -15.35
CA ALA A 212 9.78 -1.84 -16.51
C ALA A 212 8.46 -2.21 -17.22
N PHE A 213 8.55 -2.32 -18.55
CA PHE A 213 7.43 -2.60 -19.44
C PHE A 213 7.77 -3.75 -20.40
N GLY A 214 6.84 -4.69 -20.57
CA GLY A 214 6.90 -5.74 -21.59
C GLY A 214 7.52 -7.09 -21.14
N PRO A 215 7.34 -8.15 -21.94
CA PRO A 215 7.76 -9.51 -21.57
C PRO A 215 9.27 -9.62 -21.31
N GLY A 216 9.62 -10.20 -20.17
CA GLY A 216 11.01 -10.38 -19.72
C GLY A 216 11.65 -9.13 -19.10
N SER A 217 11.01 -7.96 -19.10
CA SER A 217 11.61 -6.74 -18.54
C SER A 217 11.58 -6.73 -16.99
N GLN A 218 12.63 -6.19 -16.35
CA GLN A 218 12.70 -6.05 -14.88
C GLN A 218 12.86 -4.61 -14.43
N GLY A 219 12.01 -4.19 -13.48
CA GLY A 219 12.13 -2.88 -12.83
C GLY A 219 13.47 -2.76 -12.11
N GLY A 220 14.04 -1.56 -12.12
CA GLY A 220 15.28 -1.25 -11.43
C GLY A 220 15.15 -1.42 -9.92
N ALA A 221 16.24 -1.76 -9.25
CA ALA A 221 16.26 -1.89 -7.79
C ALA A 221 16.17 -0.50 -7.12
N GLY A 222 15.51 -0.44 -5.96
CA GLY A 222 15.58 0.74 -5.11
C GLY A 222 17.00 0.95 -4.55
N GLY A 223 17.40 2.21 -4.37
CA GLY A 223 18.66 2.60 -3.76
C GLY A 223 18.68 2.36 -2.25
N GLN A 224 19.85 2.18 -1.65
CA GLN A 224 20.01 1.98 -0.21
C GLN A 224 19.64 3.25 0.59
N GLY A 225 19.04 3.09 1.76
CA GLY A 225 18.87 4.17 2.74
C GLY A 225 20.20 4.75 3.22
N GLY A 226 20.22 6.04 3.53
CA GLY A 226 21.34 6.71 4.19
C GLY A 226 21.51 6.25 5.63
N GLU A 227 22.72 6.41 6.15
CA GLU A 227 23.07 6.01 7.51
C GLU A 227 22.56 6.99 8.56
N LEU A 228 22.39 6.49 9.79
CA LEU A 228 22.13 7.31 10.95
C LEU A 228 23.27 7.13 11.97
N VAL A 229 23.81 8.26 12.43
CA VAL A 229 24.85 8.29 13.47
C VAL A 229 24.36 9.09 14.66
N THR A 230 24.44 8.51 15.86
CA THR A 230 24.19 9.20 17.14
C THR A 230 25.47 9.22 17.95
N ALA A 231 25.90 10.41 18.38
CA ALA A 231 27.13 10.60 19.14
C ALA A 231 26.96 11.66 20.24
N ILE A 232 27.66 11.47 21.36
CA ILE A 232 27.76 12.45 22.44
C ILE A 232 28.99 13.31 22.20
N LEU A 233 28.79 14.62 22.11
CA LEU A 233 29.86 15.59 21.91
C LEU A 233 30.08 16.44 23.15
N LYS A 234 31.33 16.59 23.55
CA LYS A 234 31.72 17.50 24.61
C LYS A 234 31.85 18.91 24.03
N VAL A 235 30.83 19.73 24.22
CA VAL A 235 30.78 21.13 23.75
C VAL A 235 31.32 22.09 24.79
N THR A 236 32.12 23.07 24.36
CA THR A 236 32.59 24.18 25.21
C THR A 236 32.01 25.51 24.72
N PRO A 237 31.80 26.50 25.60
CA PRO A 237 31.35 27.84 25.19
C PRO A 237 32.23 28.42 24.08
N GLY A 238 31.60 28.92 23.01
CA GLY A 238 32.29 29.49 21.84
C GLY A 238 32.73 28.49 20.77
N MET A 239 32.56 27.17 21.00
CA MET A 239 32.84 26.16 19.98
C MET A 239 31.88 26.29 18.78
N LYS A 240 32.44 26.39 17.57
CA LYS A 240 31.68 26.38 16.32
C LYS A 240 31.75 24.98 15.72
N ILE A 241 30.60 24.35 15.51
CA ILE A 241 30.51 23.04 14.89
C ILE A 241 29.95 23.21 13.47
N PRO A 242 30.69 22.84 12.42
CA PRO A 242 30.18 22.90 11.07
C PRO A 242 29.10 21.85 10.87
N VAL A 243 27.97 22.25 10.28
CA VAL A 243 26.84 21.37 9.97
C VAL A 243 26.63 21.35 8.46
N LYS A 244 26.58 20.16 7.89
CA LYS A 244 26.22 19.94 6.48
C LYS A 244 25.07 18.95 6.44
N ILE A 245 23.99 19.30 5.76
CA ILE A 245 22.85 18.39 5.58
C ILE A 245 22.88 17.85 4.16
N GLY A 246 22.99 16.53 4.06
CA GLY A 246 22.98 15.79 2.81
C GLY A 246 21.57 15.62 2.24
N GLN A 247 21.45 15.51 0.91
CA GLN A 247 20.18 15.17 0.25
C GLN A 247 20.01 13.65 0.16
N GLY A 248 18.77 13.15 0.08
CA GLY A 248 18.50 11.74 -0.20
C GLY A 248 18.87 11.32 -1.63
N GLY A 249 19.01 10.02 -1.85
CA GLY A 249 19.22 9.47 -3.20
C GLY A 249 18.02 9.78 -4.11
N LYS A 250 18.29 10.10 -5.37
CA LYS A 250 17.27 10.46 -6.37
C LYS A 250 16.98 9.27 -7.28
N ALA A 251 15.75 9.18 -7.79
CA ALA A 251 15.42 8.34 -8.92
C ALA A 251 15.71 9.09 -10.23
N ASP A 252 16.03 8.37 -11.31
CA ASP A 252 16.03 8.95 -12.66
C ASP A 252 14.65 8.80 -13.30
N LEU A 253 14.09 9.93 -13.74
CA LEU A 253 12.76 9.98 -14.35
C LEU A 253 12.73 9.31 -15.74
N ASN A 254 13.90 9.13 -16.36
CA ASN A 254 14.02 8.50 -17.68
C ASN A 254 14.38 7.01 -17.60
N GLY A 255 14.32 6.41 -16.40
CA GLY A 255 14.54 4.98 -16.19
C GLY A 255 16.01 4.53 -16.12
N GLY A 256 16.95 5.47 -16.08
CA GLY A 256 18.37 5.22 -15.84
C GLY A 256 18.75 5.10 -14.36
N ASP A 257 20.06 5.09 -14.10
CA ASP A 257 20.59 5.12 -12.73
C ASP A 257 20.33 6.49 -12.11
N GLY A 258 19.63 6.50 -10.97
CA GLY A 258 19.42 7.67 -10.15
C GLY A 258 20.68 8.15 -9.44
N GLY A 259 20.70 9.44 -9.05
CA GLY A 259 21.85 10.05 -8.38
C GLY A 259 21.94 9.69 -6.90
N ASP A 260 23.16 9.47 -6.39
CA ASP A 260 23.41 9.30 -4.96
C ASP A 260 23.11 10.59 -4.17
N GLY A 261 22.65 10.39 -2.94
CA GLY A 261 22.45 11.43 -1.95
C GLY A 261 23.77 11.96 -1.40
N GLY A 262 23.73 13.16 -0.83
CA GLY A 262 24.88 13.75 -0.16
C GLY A 262 25.03 13.24 1.27
N ASP A 263 26.26 13.20 1.79
CA ASP A 263 26.53 12.91 3.20
C ASP A 263 26.06 14.07 4.11
N THR A 264 25.53 13.71 5.28
CA THR A 264 25.24 14.65 6.37
C THR A 264 26.40 14.64 7.37
N SER A 265 26.89 15.79 7.81
CA SER A 265 27.95 15.87 8.81
C SER A 265 27.68 16.90 9.90
N PHE A 266 28.16 16.59 11.11
CA PHE A 266 28.13 17.46 12.28
C PHE A 266 29.52 17.43 12.93
N GLY A 267 30.36 18.41 12.61
CA GLY A 267 31.80 18.34 12.90
C GLY A 267 32.47 17.23 12.09
N ASP A 268 33.28 16.40 12.76
CA ASP A 268 33.97 15.26 12.16
C ASP A 268 33.09 14.00 12.04
N ILE A 269 31.86 14.05 12.58
CA ILE A 269 30.90 12.94 12.46
C ILE A 269 30.20 13.04 11.11
N VAL A 270 30.26 11.96 10.34
CA VAL A 270 29.66 11.86 9.00
C VAL A 270 28.69 10.68 8.95
N ALA A 271 27.47 10.95 8.50
CA ALA A 271 26.46 9.96 8.14
C ALA A 271 26.31 9.91 6.61
N LYS A 272 26.46 8.73 6.01
CA LYS A 272 26.42 8.57 4.55
C LYS A 272 25.04 8.82 3.95
N GLY A 273 25.02 9.51 2.80
CA GLY A 273 23.79 9.72 2.03
C GLY A 273 23.22 8.44 1.43
N GLY A 274 21.91 8.40 1.19
CA GLY A 274 21.26 7.27 0.52
C GLY A 274 21.71 7.10 -0.93
N LYS A 275 21.66 5.89 -1.48
CA LYS A 275 22.03 5.62 -2.88
C LYS A 275 20.88 5.93 -3.85
N GLY A 276 21.23 6.29 -5.08
CA GLY A 276 20.27 6.44 -6.16
C GLY A 276 19.63 5.09 -6.55
N GLY A 277 18.39 5.12 -7.03
CA GLY A 277 17.75 3.94 -7.61
C GLY A 277 18.49 3.44 -8.84
N LYS A 278 18.44 2.16 -9.15
CA LYS A 278 19.10 1.60 -10.34
C LYS A 278 18.19 1.63 -11.56
N ALA A 279 18.80 1.70 -12.74
CA ALA A 279 18.12 1.47 -14.01
C ALA A 279 17.49 0.08 -14.05
N GLY A 280 16.37 -0.05 -14.74
CA GLY A 280 15.83 -1.37 -15.09
C GLY A 280 16.78 -2.08 -16.05
N PHE A 281 16.93 -3.39 -15.92
CA PHE A 281 17.71 -4.19 -16.88
C PHE A 281 16.76 -4.86 -17.88
N SER A 282 17.26 -5.00 -19.10
CA SER A 282 16.61 -5.72 -20.20
C SER A 282 16.72 -7.24 -20.03
N VAL A 283 15.57 -7.91 -20.14
CA VAL A 283 15.34 -9.35 -20.33
C VAL A 283 15.91 -10.27 -19.24
N ILE A 284 15.13 -10.52 -18.19
CA ILE A 284 15.27 -11.74 -17.37
C ILE A 284 15.14 -12.93 -18.32
N VAL A 285 16.23 -13.68 -18.47
CA VAL A 285 16.23 -14.90 -19.26
C VAL A 285 15.42 -15.95 -18.49
N SER A 286 14.29 -16.35 -19.05
CA SER A 286 13.51 -17.51 -18.60
C SER A 286 14.05 -18.77 -19.26
N ARG A 287 14.34 -19.81 -18.49
CA ARG A 287 14.77 -21.11 -19.04
C ARG A 287 14.47 -22.28 -18.10
N LYS A 288 14.46 -23.48 -18.68
CA LYS A 288 14.49 -24.74 -17.92
C LYS A 288 15.81 -24.90 -17.17
N VAL A 289 15.75 -25.68 -16.09
CA VAL A 289 16.94 -26.12 -15.35
C VAL A 289 17.78 -27.03 -16.25
N SER A 290 19.10 -26.87 -16.19
CA SER A 290 20.08 -27.71 -16.87
C SER A 290 20.84 -28.61 -15.89
N GLU A 291 21.51 -29.65 -16.39
CA GLU A 291 22.42 -30.45 -15.56
C GLU A 291 23.52 -29.62 -14.88
N ALA A 292 23.97 -28.53 -15.52
CA ALA A 292 24.99 -27.67 -14.95
C ALA A 292 24.47 -26.95 -13.70
N ASP A 293 23.19 -26.53 -13.68
CA ASP A 293 22.59 -25.92 -12.50
C ASP A 293 22.50 -26.93 -11.34
N LEU A 294 22.09 -28.18 -11.62
CA LEU A 294 22.02 -29.24 -10.62
C LEU A 294 23.39 -29.54 -10.01
N LYS A 295 24.43 -29.67 -10.86
CA LYS A 295 25.83 -29.86 -10.42
C LYS A 295 26.35 -28.66 -9.63
N ALA A 296 25.84 -27.47 -9.92
CA ALA A 296 26.12 -26.26 -9.16
C ALA A 296 25.34 -26.16 -7.84
N GLY A 297 24.48 -27.14 -7.53
CA GLY A 297 23.75 -27.24 -6.26
C GLY A 297 22.34 -26.67 -6.29
N LEU A 298 21.75 -26.45 -7.47
CA LEU A 298 20.36 -26.05 -7.60
C LEU A 298 19.41 -27.20 -7.21
N HIS A 299 18.65 -27.03 -6.13
CA HIS A 299 17.67 -28.01 -5.65
C HIS A 299 16.59 -27.35 -4.77
N ILE A 300 15.49 -28.07 -4.50
CA ILE A 300 14.52 -27.64 -3.50
C ILE A 300 15.05 -28.02 -2.12
N SER A 301 15.44 -27.03 -1.31
CA SER A 301 15.97 -27.26 0.03
C SER A 301 14.88 -27.45 1.08
N THR A 302 13.65 -27.02 0.77
CA THR A 302 12.49 -27.15 1.66
C THR A 302 11.25 -27.30 0.82
N LEU A 303 10.41 -28.29 1.14
CA LEU A 303 9.12 -28.52 0.52
C LEU A 303 8.17 -29.06 1.60
N MET A 304 7.08 -28.35 1.86
CA MET A 304 6.11 -28.75 2.89
C MET A 304 4.71 -28.26 2.57
N LEU A 305 3.71 -28.93 3.14
CA LEU A 305 2.33 -28.46 3.14
C LEU A 305 2.09 -27.51 4.31
N ALA A 306 1.20 -26.55 4.11
CA ALA A 306 0.74 -25.59 5.11
C ALA A 306 -0.75 -25.27 4.89
N GLU A 307 -1.43 -24.79 5.92
CA GLU A 307 -2.78 -24.24 5.77
C GLU A 307 -2.75 -22.84 5.15
N CYS A 308 -1.76 -22.03 5.55
CA CYS A 308 -1.61 -20.66 5.09
C CYS A 308 -0.15 -20.24 5.07
N CYS A 309 0.23 -19.42 4.09
CA CYS A 309 1.53 -18.77 4.00
C CYS A 309 1.36 -17.26 3.83
N HIS A 310 1.99 -16.49 4.70
CA HIS A 310 2.05 -15.04 4.62
C HIS A 310 3.50 -14.58 4.44
N PHE A 311 3.76 -13.74 3.44
CA PHE A 311 5.10 -13.24 3.13
C PHE A 311 5.23 -11.78 3.56
N ARG A 312 6.23 -11.49 4.38
CA ARG A 312 6.51 -10.13 4.84
C ARG A 312 8.00 -9.97 5.14
N ASP A 313 8.59 -8.87 4.67
CA ASP A 313 9.98 -8.50 4.97
C ASP A 313 11.01 -9.60 4.63
N SER A 314 10.79 -10.31 3.51
CA SER A 314 11.59 -11.48 3.07
C SER A 314 11.52 -12.70 4.00
N LEU A 315 10.60 -12.70 4.96
CA LEU A 315 10.28 -13.84 5.82
C LEU A 315 8.97 -14.50 5.36
N ALA A 316 8.91 -15.82 5.53
CA ALA A 316 7.70 -16.60 5.33
C ALA A 316 7.12 -16.98 6.70
N TYR A 317 5.89 -16.57 6.95
CA TYR A 317 5.10 -16.93 8.11
C TYR A 317 4.10 -18.01 7.68
N CYS A 318 4.36 -19.26 8.06
CA CYS A 318 3.54 -20.39 7.67
C CYS A 318 2.71 -20.87 8.87
N LEU A 319 1.39 -20.93 8.72
CA LEU A 319 0.48 -21.50 9.72
C LEU A 319 0.27 -22.99 9.42
N ALA A 320 0.34 -23.81 10.47
CA ALA A 320 0.24 -25.27 10.38
C ALA A 320 1.19 -25.87 9.31
N ALA A 321 2.42 -25.36 9.25
CA ALA A 321 3.43 -25.86 8.31
C ALA A 321 3.96 -27.23 8.75
N GLY A 322 4.22 -28.12 7.79
CA GLY A 322 4.68 -29.47 8.09
C GLY A 322 3.56 -30.36 8.63
N ILE A 323 2.37 -30.24 8.04
CA ILE A 323 1.21 -31.09 8.36
C ILE A 323 1.62 -32.57 8.31
N GLU A 324 1.58 -33.26 9.45
CA GLU A 324 1.93 -34.68 9.53
C GLU A 324 0.77 -35.57 9.06
N HIS A 325 -0.46 -35.25 9.47
CA HIS A 325 -1.66 -35.98 9.08
C HIS A 325 -2.89 -35.06 9.11
N VAL A 326 -3.87 -35.37 8.26
CA VAL A 326 -5.22 -34.76 8.29
C VAL A 326 -6.22 -35.89 8.23
N THR A 327 -7.14 -35.91 9.19
CA THR A 327 -8.17 -36.95 9.28
C THR A 327 -9.51 -36.39 8.82
N PHE A 328 -10.18 -37.12 7.95
CA PHE A 328 -11.52 -36.80 7.48
C PHE A 328 -12.49 -37.91 7.88
N ALA A 329 -13.74 -37.56 8.18
CA ALA A 329 -14.79 -38.55 8.47
C ALA A 329 -15.14 -39.40 7.23
N LYS A 330 -14.97 -38.82 6.04
CA LYS A 330 -15.03 -39.47 4.72
C LYS A 330 -13.96 -38.82 3.85
N LEU A 331 -13.26 -39.59 3.02
CA LEU A 331 -12.29 -39.04 2.07
C LEU A 331 -12.98 -37.94 1.25
N PRO A 332 -12.50 -36.68 1.30
CA PRO A 332 -13.11 -35.60 0.54
C PRO A 332 -12.86 -35.85 -0.95
N GLU A 333 -13.85 -35.53 -1.78
CA GLU A 333 -13.71 -35.63 -3.24
C GLU A 333 -12.57 -34.73 -3.74
N ARG A 334 -12.29 -33.63 -3.02
CA ARG A 334 -11.30 -32.64 -3.39
C ARG A 334 -10.49 -32.21 -2.17
N LEU A 335 -9.17 -32.21 -2.31
CA LEU A 335 -8.21 -31.81 -1.29
C LEU A 335 -7.53 -30.50 -1.70
N THR A 336 -7.49 -29.56 -0.76
CA THR A 336 -6.89 -28.25 -0.96
C THR A 336 -5.87 -27.94 0.14
N PHE A 337 -4.62 -27.67 -0.26
CA PHE A 337 -3.52 -27.33 0.66
C PHE A 337 -2.60 -26.28 0.04
N VAL A 338 -1.89 -25.51 0.86
CA VAL A 338 -0.81 -24.64 0.38
C VAL A 338 0.48 -25.44 0.35
N LEU A 339 1.11 -25.54 -0.82
CA LEU A 339 2.47 -26.04 -0.98
C LEU A 339 3.45 -24.88 -0.80
N PHE A 340 4.32 -24.96 0.19
CA PHE A 340 5.42 -24.03 0.39
C PHE A 340 6.74 -24.67 0.01
N GLY A 341 7.61 -23.90 -0.68
CA GLY A 341 8.95 -24.37 -0.98
C GLY A 341 10.02 -23.28 -1.03
N ILE A 342 11.26 -23.72 -0.83
CA ILE A 342 12.47 -22.90 -0.91
C ILE A 342 13.39 -23.51 -1.95
N LEU A 343 13.72 -22.74 -2.98
CA LEU A 343 14.71 -23.10 -4.00
C LEU A 343 16.09 -22.65 -3.51
N SER A 344 17.02 -23.59 -3.34
CA SER A 344 18.43 -23.28 -3.10
C SER A 344 19.15 -23.18 -4.44
N ILE A 345 19.69 -22.01 -4.76
CA ILE A 345 20.37 -21.79 -6.06
C ILE A 345 21.79 -22.38 -6.09
N GLY A 346 22.46 -22.47 -4.94
CA GLY A 346 23.86 -22.90 -4.88
C GLY A 346 24.77 -21.94 -5.66
N ASN A 347 25.63 -22.49 -6.52
CA ASN A 347 26.51 -21.78 -7.45
C ASN A 347 25.90 -21.66 -8.87
N ALA A 348 24.62 -21.98 -9.05
CA ALA A 348 23.95 -21.86 -10.34
C ALA A 348 23.79 -20.39 -10.76
N GLN A 349 23.40 -20.17 -12.02
CA GLN A 349 23.35 -18.83 -12.60
C GLN A 349 22.31 -17.94 -11.88
N LEU A 350 22.77 -16.81 -11.33
CA LEU A 350 21.92 -15.77 -10.75
C LEU A 350 21.40 -14.81 -11.83
N GLY A 351 20.30 -14.11 -11.54
CA GLY A 351 19.64 -13.18 -12.47
C GLY A 351 18.79 -13.86 -13.54
N VAL A 352 18.51 -15.15 -13.39
CA VAL A 352 17.72 -16.00 -14.31
C VAL A 352 16.39 -16.40 -13.67
N GLU A 353 15.36 -16.58 -14.50
CA GLU A 353 14.08 -17.17 -14.09
C GLU A 353 14.04 -18.65 -14.49
N TYR A 354 13.90 -19.52 -13.49
CA TYR A 354 13.79 -20.94 -13.70
C TYR A 354 12.33 -21.34 -13.92
N GLU A 355 12.07 -22.01 -15.04
CA GLU A 355 10.76 -22.57 -15.39
C GLU A 355 10.57 -23.90 -14.66
N LEU A 356 9.67 -23.92 -13.69
CA LEU A 356 9.38 -25.09 -12.87
C LEU A 356 7.92 -25.53 -13.08
N THR A 357 7.62 -26.75 -12.68
CA THR A 357 6.27 -27.30 -12.62
C THR A 357 6.12 -28.01 -11.28
N ALA A 358 5.07 -27.66 -10.56
CA ALA A 358 4.63 -28.42 -9.41
C ALA A 358 3.56 -29.41 -9.88
N SER A 359 3.69 -30.68 -9.51
CA SER A 359 2.69 -31.70 -9.81
C SER A 359 2.32 -32.49 -8.56
N PHE A 360 1.10 -33.00 -8.54
CA PHE A 360 0.64 -33.99 -7.58
C PHE A 360 0.34 -35.28 -8.34
N GLU A 361 1.04 -36.35 -8.00
CA GLU A 361 0.96 -37.63 -8.70
C GLU A 361 0.40 -38.71 -7.79
N SER A 362 -0.46 -39.56 -8.36
CA SER A 362 -0.99 -40.73 -7.67
C SER A 362 0.07 -41.81 -7.49
N SER A 363 -0.24 -42.83 -6.69
CA SER A 363 0.61 -44.02 -6.51
C SER A 363 0.90 -44.76 -7.81
N GLY A 364 0.02 -44.67 -8.81
CA GLY A 364 0.19 -45.22 -10.15
C GLY A 364 1.03 -44.35 -11.10
N GLY A 365 1.51 -43.19 -10.64
CA GLY A 365 2.27 -42.24 -11.46
C GLY A 365 1.41 -41.36 -12.36
N ASN A 366 0.08 -41.36 -12.19
CA ASN A 366 -0.79 -40.46 -12.94
C ASN A 366 -0.77 -39.07 -12.30
N THR A 367 -0.60 -38.03 -13.11
CA THR A 367 -0.69 -36.65 -12.64
C THR A 367 -2.14 -36.28 -12.32
N LEU A 368 -2.45 -36.07 -11.04
CA LEU A 368 -3.75 -35.64 -10.53
C LEU A 368 -3.91 -34.11 -10.57
N TRP A 369 -2.79 -33.38 -10.46
CA TRP A 369 -2.76 -31.91 -10.54
C TRP A 369 -1.39 -31.43 -11.03
N SER A 370 -1.37 -30.31 -11.75
CA SER A 370 -0.13 -29.69 -12.20
C SER A 370 -0.30 -28.18 -12.35
N GLN A 371 0.74 -27.43 -11.95
CA GLN A 371 0.82 -25.99 -12.14
C GLN A 371 2.24 -25.57 -12.54
N ALA A 372 2.34 -24.89 -13.69
CA ALA A 372 3.56 -24.23 -14.10
C ALA A 372 3.84 -23.01 -13.22
N MET A 373 5.11 -22.82 -12.83
CA MET A 373 5.56 -21.66 -12.09
C MET A 373 6.94 -21.20 -12.54
N LYS A 374 7.26 -19.95 -12.24
CA LYS A 374 8.53 -19.31 -12.59
C LYS A 374 9.18 -18.80 -11.32
N VAL A 375 10.43 -19.20 -11.07
CA VAL A 375 11.16 -18.83 -9.85
C VAL A 375 12.44 -18.10 -10.23
N TYR A 376 12.48 -16.80 -9.91
CA TYR A 376 13.65 -15.98 -10.16
C TYR A 376 14.73 -16.21 -9.11
N SER A 377 15.94 -16.46 -9.58
CA SER A 377 17.12 -16.71 -8.76
C SER A 377 17.64 -15.50 -7.99
N GLY A 378 17.09 -14.30 -8.19
CA GLY A 378 17.56 -13.07 -7.55
C GLY A 378 18.73 -12.44 -8.30
N VAL A 379 19.02 -11.17 -8.01
CA VAL A 379 20.26 -10.53 -8.48
C VAL A 379 21.49 -11.22 -7.85
N PRO A 380 22.68 -11.13 -8.47
CA PRO A 380 23.91 -11.71 -7.92
C PRO A 380 24.18 -11.30 -6.47
N ARG A 381 23.96 -12.21 -5.52
CA ARG A 381 24.21 -12.06 -4.07
C ARG A 381 24.87 -13.34 -3.55
N ARG A 382 25.55 -13.27 -2.40
CA ARG A 382 26.28 -14.43 -1.82
C ARG A 382 25.39 -15.63 -1.51
N ILE A 383 24.11 -15.42 -1.22
CA ILE A 383 23.12 -16.48 -0.95
C ILE A 383 21.80 -16.05 -1.57
N ALA A 384 21.27 -16.87 -2.48
CA ALA A 384 19.94 -16.70 -3.04
C ALA A 384 19.06 -17.90 -2.71
N ARG A 385 17.94 -17.63 -2.04
CA ARG A 385 16.94 -18.64 -1.64
C ARG A 385 15.53 -18.15 -1.96
N PRO A 386 15.14 -18.17 -3.24
CA PRO A 386 13.77 -17.83 -3.61
C PRO A 386 12.77 -18.74 -2.90
N ILE A 387 11.69 -18.14 -2.42
CA ILE A 387 10.59 -18.83 -1.75
C ILE A 387 9.36 -18.77 -2.65
N PHE A 388 8.55 -19.82 -2.64
CA PHE A 388 7.28 -19.87 -3.37
C PHE A 388 6.19 -20.53 -2.53
N ALA A 389 4.94 -20.17 -2.82
CA ALA A 389 3.76 -20.87 -2.32
C ALA A 389 2.75 -21.06 -3.44
N LEU A 390 2.15 -22.25 -3.52
CA LEU A 390 1.14 -22.62 -4.51
C LEU A 390 -0.07 -23.25 -3.81
N LEU A 391 -1.26 -23.10 -4.39
CA LEU A 391 -2.45 -23.80 -3.92
C LEU A 391 -2.57 -25.12 -4.69
N ILE A 392 -2.39 -26.24 -4.00
CA ILE A 392 -2.75 -27.55 -4.54
C ILE A 392 -4.25 -27.71 -4.39
N ASP A 393 -4.92 -28.08 -5.47
CA ASP A 393 -6.35 -28.32 -5.49
C ASP A 393 -6.65 -29.50 -6.42
N CYS A 394 -6.87 -30.68 -5.83
CA CYS A 394 -6.88 -31.94 -6.58
C CYS A 394 -7.90 -32.94 -6.04
N GLU A 395 -8.35 -33.85 -6.90
CA GLU A 395 -9.19 -34.98 -6.51
C GLU A 395 -8.31 -36.18 -6.14
N VAL A 396 -8.56 -36.78 -4.98
CA VAL A 396 -7.84 -37.97 -4.52
C VAL A 396 -8.82 -39.11 -4.41
N GLY A 397 -8.82 -39.97 -5.43
CA GLY A 397 -9.80 -41.04 -5.58
C GLY A 397 -9.40 -42.37 -4.95
N GLU A 398 -8.10 -42.61 -4.70
CA GLU A 398 -7.60 -43.93 -4.30
C GLU A 398 -6.57 -43.83 -3.15
N PRO A 399 -6.58 -44.78 -2.19
CA PRO A 399 -5.55 -44.88 -1.17
C PRO A 399 -4.18 -45.23 -1.76
N GLY A 400 -3.12 -44.77 -1.11
CA GLY A 400 -1.74 -45.06 -1.52
C GLY A 400 -0.77 -43.91 -1.25
N ILE A 401 0.46 -44.08 -1.69
CA ILE A 401 1.50 -43.04 -1.58
C ILE A 401 1.45 -42.17 -2.83
N CYS A 402 0.89 -40.99 -2.69
CA CYS A 402 0.97 -39.92 -3.67
C CYS A 402 2.30 -39.15 -3.50
N SER A 403 2.64 -38.32 -4.47
CA SER A 403 3.84 -37.48 -4.40
C SER A 403 3.56 -36.09 -4.94
N VAL A 404 3.92 -35.06 -4.16
CA VAL A 404 4.11 -33.71 -4.70
C VAL A 404 5.52 -33.64 -5.29
N LEU A 405 5.65 -33.27 -6.55
CA LEU A 405 6.92 -33.08 -7.22
C LEU A 405 7.12 -31.63 -7.63
N ILE A 406 8.35 -31.15 -7.53
CA ILE A 406 8.80 -29.94 -8.21
C ILE A 406 9.81 -30.36 -9.26
N HIS A 407 9.54 -30.07 -10.52
CA HIS A 407 10.41 -30.48 -11.64
C HIS A 407 10.59 -29.37 -12.67
N SER A 408 11.60 -29.50 -13.52
CA SER A 408 11.87 -28.61 -14.65
C SER A 408 12.39 -29.44 -15.82
N GLY A 409 11.59 -29.55 -16.88
CA GLY A 409 11.85 -30.57 -17.92
C GLY A 409 11.90 -31.96 -17.29
N ASP A 410 12.98 -32.70 -17.57
CA ASP A 410 13.20 -34.07 -17.10
C ASP A 410 13.87 -34.13 -15.71
N HIS A 411 14.09 -32.99 -15.05
CA HIS A 411 14.79 -32.91 -13.78
C HIS A 411 13.81 -32.75 -12.61
N CYS A 412 13.79 -33.72 -11.68
CA CYS A 412 13.10 -33.58 -10.40
C CYS A 412 14.00 -32.84 -9.40
N LEU A 413 13.52 -31.71 -8.89
CA LEU A 413 14.24 -30.83 -7.97
C LEU A 413 13.85 -31.04 -6.51
N GLY A 414 12.65 -31.58 -6.27
CA GLY A 414 12.11 -31.85 -4.94
C GLY A 414 10.93 -32.80 -5.00
N ARG A 415 10.78 -33.61 -3.96
CA ARG A 415 9.69 -34.59 -3.81
C ARG A 415 9.22 -34.62 -2.37
N LEU A 416 7.92 -34.55 -2.18
CA LEU A 416 7.25 -34.72 -0.89
C LEU A 416 6.23 -35.86 -1.01
N PRO A 417 6.48 -37.03 -0.38
CA PRO A 417 5.51 -38.11 -0.35
C PRO A 417 4.31 -37.72 0.52
N VAL A 418 3.11 -38.09 0.08
CA VAL A 418 1.85 -37.90 0.82
C VAL A 418 1.12 -39.23 0.85
N GLU A 419 0.94 -39.80 2.04
CA GLU A 419 0.23 -41.06 2.20
C GLU A 419 -1.26 -40.81 2.40
N VAL A 420 -2.09 -41.47 1.60
CA VAL A 420 -3.55 -41.48 1.71
C VAL A 420 -3.96 -42.83 2.22
N VAL A 421 -4.44 -42.88 3.47
CA VAL A 421 -4.86 -44.11 4.14
C VAL A 421 -6.37 -44.11 4.31
N VAL A 422 -7.02 -45.24 4.02
CA VAL A 422 -8.41 -45.49 4.43
C VAL A 422 -8.36 -46.34 5.69
N PRO A 423 -8.97 -45.91 6.81
CA PRO A 423 -9.02 -46.71 8.02
C PRO A 423 -9.68 -48.06 7.74
N GLU A 424 -9.08 -49.16 8.20
CA GLU A 424 -9.78 -50.44 8.25
C GLU A 424 -11.00 -50.28 9.18
N THR A 425 -12.20 -50.44 8.63
CA THR A 425 -13.48 -50.36 9.36
C THR A 425 -13.74 -51.60 10.20
#